data_AF-A0A920KFN4-F1
#
_entry.id   AF-A0A920KFN4-F1
#
_cell.length_a   1.000
_cell.length_b   1.000
_cell.length_c   1.000
_cell.angle_alpha   90.00
_cell.angle_beta   90.00
_cell.angle_gamma   90.00
#
_symmetry.space_group_name_H-M   'P 1'
#
loop_
_entity.id
_entity.type
_entity.pdbx_description
1 polymer ?
#
loop_
_entity_poly.entity_id
_entity_poly.type
_entity_poly.pdbx_seq_one_letter_code
_entity_poly.pdbx_strand_id
1 'polypeptide(L)' 'MDGLQLERLVGAIGGYAGSEAALDYSLQYMSEREAFGRPINKFQVLRHRVAQMSSEIESIKYFVYHCCRLHADGNM' A
#
# COMPACT_ATOMS: atom_id res chain seq x y z
N MET A 1 24.58 -6.60 17.07
CA MET A 1 24.22 -6.47 15.64
C MET A 1 22.71 -6.25 15.58
N ASP A 2 22.17 -5.38 16.46
CA ASP A 2 20.81 -5.56 17.01
C ASP A 2 19.80 -4.52 16.49
N GLY A 3 20.25 -3.56 15.68
CA GLY A 3 19.38 -2.51 15.11
C GLY A 3 18.76 -2.86 13.75
N LEU A 4 19.32 -3.84 13.03
CA LEU A 4 18.99 -4.05 11.62
C LEU A 4 17.56 -4.56 11.40
N GLN A 5 17.02 -5.34 12.35
CA GLN A 5 15.62 -5.78 12.28
C GLN A 5 14.66 -4.61 12.46
N LEU A 6 14.94 -3.73 13.42
CA LEU A 6 14.14 -2.52 13.65
C LEU A 6 14.22 -1.58 12.43
N GLU A 7 15.40 -1.37 11.86
CA GLU A 7 15.55 -0.57 10.63
C GLU A 7 14.72 -1.12 9.47
N ARG A 8 14.74 -2.44 9.26
CA ARG A 8 13.90 -3.09 8.22
C ARG A 8 12.42 -2.92 8.51
N LEU A 9 12.02 -3.06 9.77
CA LEU A 9 10.63 -2.90 10.18
C LEU A 9 10.13 -1.47 9.94
N VAL A 10 10.93 -0.47 10.32
CA VAL A 10 10.65 0.95 10.06
C VAL A 10 10.55 1.22 8.55
N GLY A 11 11.47 0.66 7.75
CA GLY A 11 11.42 0.74 6.29
C GLY A 11 10.14 0.13 5.70
N ALA A 12 9.72 -1.03 6.21
CA ALA A 12 8.49 -1.68 5.78
C ALA A 12 7.24 -0.87 6.13
N ILE A 13 7.21 -0.25 7.32
CA ILE A 13 6.13 0.65 7.74
C ILE A 13 6.01 1.83 6.78
N GLY A 14 7.13 2.51 6.49
CA GLY A 14 7.15 3.60 5.52
C GLY A 14 6.73 3.16 4.12
N GLY A 15 7.14 1.97 3.70
CA GLY A 15 6.82 1.41 2.39
C GLY A 15 5.32 1.17 2.17
N TYR A 16 4.63 0.51 3.10
CA TYR A 16 3.19 0.26 2.93
C TYR A 16 2.38 1.55 3.08
N ALA A 17 2.73 2.42 4.03
CA ALA A 17 2.03 3.69 4.23
C ALA A 17 2.17 4.62 3.02
N GLY A 18 3.36 4.70 2.43
CA GLY A 18 3.58 5.44 1.19
C GLY A 18 2.80 4.85 0.00
N SER A 19 2.66 3.52 -0.04
CA SER A 19 1.86 2.84 -1.06
C SER A 19 0.36 3.11 -0.92
N GLU A 20 -0.19 3.12 0.31
CA GLU A 20 -1.58 3.54 0.58
C GLU A 20 -1.82 4.98 0.10
N ALA A 21 -0.94 5.92 0.48
CA ALA A 21 -1.06 7.31 0.07
C ALA A 21 -0.98 7.50 -1.45
N ALA A 22 -0.10 6.76 -2.13
CA ALA A 22 0.02 6.80 -3.59
C ALA A 22 -1.22 6.21 -4.29
N LEU A 23 -1.83 5.16 -3.71
CA LEU A 23 -3.05 4.56 -4.23
C LEU A 23 -4.23 5.54 -4.10
N ASP A 24 -4.38 6.20 -2.95
CA ASP A 24 -5.43 7.20 -2.71
C ASP A 24 -5.31 8.38 -3.68
N TYR A 25 -4.09 8.91 -3.85
CA TYR A 25 -3.83 9.95 -4.84
C TYR A 25 -4.18 9.49 -6.26
N SER A 26 -3.82 8.26 -6.62
CA SER A 26 -4.13 7.69 -7.94
C SER A 26 -5.64 7.54 -8.16
N LEU A 27 -6.38 7.09 -7.15
CA LEU A 27 -7.83 6.97 -7.18
C LEU A 27 -8.51 8.33 -7.39
N GLN A 28 -8.05 9.35 -6.66
CA GLN A 28 -8.53 10.72 -6.83
C GLN A 28 -8.28 11.19 -8.26
N TYR A 29 -7.05 11.10 -8.75
CA TYR A 29 -6.71 11.50 -10.13
C TYR A 29 -7.53 10.74 -11.17
N MET A 30 -7.75 9.44 -10.98
CA MET A 30 -8.56 8.63 -11.88
C MET A 30 -10.03 9.08 -11.94
N SER A 31 -10.53 9.72 -10.88
CA SER A 31 -11.88 10.27 -10.84
C SER A 31 -12.01 11.63 -11.54
N GLU A 32 -10.94 12.41 -11.56
CA GLU A 32 -10.88 13.75 -12.14
C GLU A 32 -10.45 13.74 -13.62
N ARG A 33 -9.57 12.81 -13.99
CA ARG A 33 -8.99 12.75 -15.34
C ARG A 33 -9.96 12.12 -16.33
N GLU A 34 -10.30 12.86 -17.38
CA GLU A 34 -11.08 12.35 -18.52
C GLU A 34 -10.21 11.96 -19.73
N ALA A 35 -10.51 10.81 -20.33
CA ALA A 35 -9.94 10.42 -21.62
C ALA A 35 -10.95 9.54 -22.38
N PHE A 36 -10.94 9.61 -23.71
CA PHE A 36 -11.89 8.88 -24.56
C PHE A 36 -13.37 9.11 -24.15
N GLY A 37 -13.69 10.36 -23.79
CA GLY A 37 -15.06 10.80 -23.50
C GLY A 37 -15.63 10.39 -22.14
N ARG A 38 -14.80 9.93 -21.19
CA ARG A 38 -15.24 9.62 -19.81
C ARG A 38 -14.08 9.67 -18.80
N PRO A 39 -14.37 9.77 -17.49
CA PRO A 39 -13.37 9.62 -16.45
C PRO A 39 -12.61 8.29 -16.56
N ILE A 40 -11.31 8.30 -16.31
CA ILE A 40 -10.48 7.10 -16.52
C ILE A 40 -10.79 5.99 -15.51
N ASN A 41 -11.39 6.30 -14.36
CA ASN A 41 -11.91 5.29 -13.43
C ASN A 41 -13.03 4.41 -14.04
N LYS A 42 -13.60 4.79 -15.19
CA LYS A 42 -14.62 3.99 -15.89
C LYS A 42 -14.01 2.87 -16.75
N PHE A 43 -12.69 2.85 -16.99
CA PHE A 43 -12.04 1.75 -17.70
C PHE A 43 -11.78 0.56 -16.77
N GLN A 44 -12.28 -0.62 -17.17
CA GLN A 44 -12.15 -1.86 -16.40
C GLN A 44 -10.70 -2.26 -16.14
N VAL A 45 -9.81 -2.10 -17.12
CA VAL A 45 -8.38 -2.44 -17.00
C VAL A 45 -7.71 -1.67 -15.85
N LEU A 46 -8.03 -0.37 -15.73
CA LEU A 46 -7.48 0.45 -14.64
C LEU A 46 -8.06 0.06 -13.29
N ARG A 47 -9.38 -0.18 -13.21
CA ARG A 47 -10.01 -0.64 -11.96
C ARG A 47 -9.47 -1.97 -11.46
N HIS A 48 -9.25 -2.94 -12.36
CA HIS A 48 -8.67 -4.22 -12.00
C HIS A 48 -7.25 -4.08 -11.45
N ARG A 49 -6.44 -3.21 -12.07
CA ARG A 49 -5.09 -2.92 -11.57
C ARG A 49 -5.12 -2.30 -10.18
N VAL A 50 -6.00 -1.32 -9.97
CA VAL A 50 -6.20 -0.68 -8.66
C VAL A 50 -6.68 -1.67 -7.60
N ALA A 51 -7.65 -2.54 -7.93
CA ALA A 51 -8.15 -3.56 -7.01
C ALA A 51 -7.05 -4.56 -6.60
N GLN A 52 -6.20 -4.96 -7.54
CA GLN A 52 -5.06 -5.83 -7.25
C GLN A 52 -4.06 -5.14 -6.32
N MET A 53 -3.65 -3.90 -6.64
CA MET A 53 -2.73 -3.13 -5.79
C MET A 53 -3.29 -2.90 -4.38
N SER A 54 -4.58 -2.59 -4.27
CA SER A 54 -5.26 -2.45 -2.97
C SER A 54 -5.18 -3.72 -2.13
N SER A 55 -5.40 -4.88 -2.75
CA SER A 55 -5.34 -6.18 -2.06
C SER A 55 -3.91 -6.53 -1.61
N GLU A 56 -2.91 -6.22 -2.44
CA GLU A 56 -1.49 -6.42 -2.12
C GLU A 56 -1.04 -5.52 -0.97
N ILE A 57 -1.40 -4.24 -1.00
CA ILE A 57 -1.07 -3.27 0.06
C ILE A 57 -1.69 -3.70 1.39
N GLU A 58 -2.96 -4.11 1.40
CA GLU A 58 -3.63 -4.57 2.62
C GLU A 58 -2.94 -5.82 3.21
N SER A 59 -2.54 -6.75 2.34
CA SER A 59 -1.79 -7.95 2.76
C SER A 59 -0.44 -7.58 3.39
N ILE A 60 0.30 -6.63 2.79
CA ILE A 60 1.57 -6.12 3.33
C ILE A 60 1.34 -5.43 4.67
N LYS A 61 0.32 -4.58 4.79
CA LYS A 61 -0.02 -3.87 6.02
C LYS A 61 -0.28 -4.82 7.18
N TYR A 62 -1.10 -5.86 6.96
CA TYR A 62 -1.33 -6.89 7.99
C TYR A 62 -0.06 -7.63 8.39
N PHE A 63 0.77 -7.99 7.42
CA PHE A 63 2.05 -8.65 7.68
C PHE A 63 2.98 -7.75 8.51
N VAL A 64 3.10 -6.47 8.15
CA VAL A 64 3.91 -5.50 8.88
C VAL A 64 3.39 -5.30 10.30
N TYR A 65 2.07 -5.18 10.50
CA TYR A 65 1.50 -5.12 11.85
C TYR A 65 1.75 -6.38 12.67
N HIS A 66 1.74 -7.56 12.04
CA HIS A 66 2.12 -8.79 12.71
C HIS A 66 3.59 -8.76 13.14
N CYS A 67 4.50 -8.34 12.27
CA CYS A 67 5.92 -8.15 12.61
C CYS A 67 6.13 -7.13 13.73
N CYS A 68 5.40 -6.02 13.73
CA CYS A 68 5.45 -5.03 14.81
C CYS A 68 5.07 -5.64 16.16
N ARG A 69 4.03 -6.50 16.19
CA ARG A 69 3.64 -7.21 17.41
C ARG A 69 4.73 -8.17 17.87
N LEU A 70 5.28 -8.98 16.95
CA LEU A 70 6.39 -9.88 17.29
C LEU A 70 7.60 -9.13 17.86
N HIS A 71 7.94 -7.98 17.28
CA HIS A 71 9.03 -7.14 17.79
C HIS A 71 8.73 -6.59 19.19
N ALA A 72 7.51 -6.10 19.42
CA ALA A 72 7.10 -5.57 20.72
C ALA A 72 7.08 -6.66 21.81
N ASP A 73 6.74 -7.90 21.45
CA ASP A 73 6.73 -9.04 22.37
C ASP A 73 8.13 -9.64 22.60
N GLY A 74 9.17 -9.15 21.91
CA GLY A 74 10.55 -9.68 21.98
C GLY A 74 10.75 -11.01 21.25
N ASN A 75 9.82 -11.38 20.36
CA ASN A 75 9.80 -12.62 19.58
C ASN A 75 10.37 -12.45 18.16
N MET A 76 11.02 -11.32 17.89
CA MET A 76 11.59 -10.97 16.58
C MET A 76 13.11 -10.93 16.62
#